data_AF-A0A4Q2LQ09-F1
#
_entry.id   AF-A0A4Q2LQ09-F1
#
_cell.length_a   1.000
_cell.length_b   1.000
_cell.length_c   1.000
_cell.angle_alpha   90.00
_cell.angle_beta   90.00
_cell.angle_gamma   90.00
#
_symmetry.space_group_name_H-M   'P 1'
#
loop_
_entity.id
_entity.type
_entity.pdbx_description
1 polymer ?
#
loop_
_entity_poly.entity_id
_entity_poly.type
_entity_poly.pdbx_seq_one_letter_code
_entity_poly.pdbx_strand_id
1 'polypeptide(L)' 'MSDKQTKQVDEMVEPGRFGVTNKQLIPAIKGAIAAGDVKRLSMLKEHYLYTFANSQRYLKKTERQYIADHLKS' A
#
# COMPACT_ATOMS: atom_id res chain seq x y z
N MET A 1 14.17 -0.72 -16.10
CA MET A 1 13.45 -1.16 -14.89
C MET A 1 13.47 -2.68 -14.92
N SER A 2 14.21 -3.33 -14.01
CA SER A 2 14.43 -4.79 -14.04
C SER A 2 13.19 -5.56 -13.61
N ASP A 3 12.84 -6.62 -14.34
CA ASP A 3 11.68 -7.52 -14.11
C ASP A 3 11.54 -8.11 -12.69
N LYS A 4 12.59 -8.03 -11.86
CA LYS A 4 12.56 -8.46 -10.46
C LYS A 4 11.74 -7.54 -9.55
N GLN A 5 11.70 -6.24 -9.84
CA GLN A 5 11.03 -5.27 -8.97
C GLN A 5 9.51 -5.30 -9.15
N THR A 6 9.04 -5.60 -10.35
CA THR A 6 7.62 -5.82 -10.66
C THR A 6 7.06 -7.04 -9.93
N LYS A 7 7.79 -8.17 -9.91
CA LYS A 7 7.34 -9.41 -9.26
C LYS A 7 7.15 -9.28 -7.74
N GLN A 8 8.02 -8.53 -7.05
CA GLN A 8 7.89 -8.32 -5.60
C GLN A 8 6.65 -7.51 -5.23
N VAL A 9 6.18 -6.64 -6.12
CA VAL A 9 5.03 -5.79 -5.90
C VAL A 9 3.73 -6.53 -6.23
N ASP A 10 3.75 -7.38 -7.26
CA ASP A 10 2.65 -8.28 -7.59
C ASP A 10 2.37 -9.30 -6.46
N GLU A 11 3.39 -9.72 -5.70
CA GLU A 11 3.21 -10.54 -4.48
C GLU A 11 2.55 -9.76 -3.32
N MET A 12 2.66 -8.42 -3.30
CA MET A 12 2.08 -7.61 -2.24
C MET A 12 0.58 -7.39 -2.42
N VAL A 13 0.15 -7.22 -3.67
CA VAL A 13 -1.24 -7.03 -4.09
C VAL A 13 -1.41 -7.56 -5.51
N GLU A 14 -2.21 -8.62 -5.70
CA GLU A 14 -2.49 -9.13 -7.04
C GLU A 14 -3.26 -8.08 -7.87
N PRO A 15 -2.70 -7.57 -8.98
CA PRO A 15 -3.38 -6.60 -9.83
C PRO A 15 -4.53 -7.27 -10.62
N GLY A 16 -5.67 -6.58 -10.73
CA GLY A 16 -6.76 -7.01 -11.62
C GLY A 16 -6.55 -6.53 -13.07
N ARG A 17 -7.54 -6.80 -13.94
CA ARG A 17 -7.56 -6.36 -15.34
C ARG A 17 -7.32 -4.86 -15.56
N PHE A 18 -7.66 -4.04 -14.56
CA PHE A 18 -7.53 -2.58 -14.58
C PHE A 18 -6.48 -2.06 -13.58
N GLY A 19 -5.55 -2.92 -13.15
CA GLY A 19 -4.59 -2.63 -12.10
C GLY A 19 -5.13 -2.88 -10.69
N VAL A 20 -4.46 -2.29 -9.69
CA VAL A 20 -4.82 -2.46 -8.28
C VAL A 20 -5.93 -1.50 -7.86
N THR A 21 -7.00 -2.07 -7.32
CA THR A 21 -8.15 -1.32 -6.80
C THR A 21 -8.05 -1.07 -5.30
N ASN A 22 -8.85 -0.14 -4.77
CA ASN A 22 -8.96 0.08 -3.32
C ASN A 22 -9.32 -1.21 -2.56
N LYS A 23 -10.17 -2.07 -3.13
CA LYS A 23 -10.58 -3.34 -2.49
C LYS A 23 -9.40 -4.28 -2.25
N GLN A 24 -8.40 -4.24 -3.14
CA GLN A 24 -7.19 -5.07 -3.05
C GLN A 24 -6.10 -4.37 -2.22
N LEU A 25 -5.97 -3.05 -2.34
CA LEU A 25 -4.92 -2.28 -1.66
C LEU A 25 -5.19 -2.06 -0.17
N ILE A 26 -6.46 -1.84 0.24
CA ILE A 26 -6.81 -1.58 1.65
C ILE A 26 -6.39 -2.74 2.58
N PRO A 27 -6.69 -4.01 2.28
CA PRO A 27 -6.22 -5.14 3.09
C PRO A 27 -4.70 -5.19 3.20
N ALA A 28 -3.96 -4.93 2.12
CA ALA A 28 -2.50 -4.94 2.14
C ALA A 28 -1.91 -3.81 3.00
N ILE A 29 -2.49 -2.61 2.93
CA ILE A 29 -2.12 -1.49 3.81
C ILE A 29 -2.37 -1.85 5.27
N LYS A 30 -3.56 -2.36 5.59
CA LYS A 30 -3.91 -2.76 6.96
C LYS A 30 -3.00 -3.88 7.49
N GLY A 31 -2.67 -4.85 6.63
CA GLY A 31 -1.73 -5.91 6.96
C GLY A 31 -0.33 -5.37 7.27
N ALA A 32 0.18 -4.44 6.46
CA ALA A 32 1.46 -3.79 6.71
C ALA A 32 1.47 -2.99 8.02
N ILE A 33 0.39 -2.24 8.32
CA ILE A 33 0.24 -1.51 9.58
C ILE A 33 0.22 -2.47 10.77
N ALA A 34 -0.58 -3.55 10.70
CA ALA A 34 -0.70 -4.53 11.77
C ALA A 34 0.62 -5.28 12.04
N ALA A 35 1.41 -5.52 11.00
CA ALA A 35 2.73 -6.13 11.10
C ALA A 35 3.84 -5.15 11.52
N GLY A 36 3.56 -3.84 11.57
CA GLY A 36 4.58 -2.82 11.77
C GLY A 36 5.58 -2.71 10.61
N ASP A 37 5.23 -3.23 9.43
CA ASP A 37 6.12 -3.30 8.27
C ASP A 37 6.08 -2.01 7.46
N VAL A 38 6.84 -1.03 7.93
CA VAL A 38 6.97 0.30 7.30
C VAL A 38 7.54 0.19 5.88
N LYS A 39 8.43 -0.78 5.63
CA LYS A 39 9.04 -0.98 4.31
C LYS A 39 7.99 -1.40 3.29
N ARG A 40 7.17 -2.39 3.64
CA ARG A 40 6.04 -2.82 2.80
C ARG A 40 5.07 -1.67 2.57
N LEU A 41 4.80 -0.88 3.60
CA LEU A 41 3.92 0.28 3.49
C LEU A 41 4.48 1.36 2.55
N SER A 42 5.79 1.62 2.56
CA SER A 42 6.46 2.55 1.62
C SER A 42 6.37 2.05 0.19
N MET A 43 6.64 0.76 -0.04
CA MET A 43 6.51 0.15 -1.37
C MET A 43 5.08 0.28 -1.91
N LEU A 44 4.05 0.05 -1.09
CA LEU A 44 2.66 0.25 -1.50
C LEU A 44 2.37 1.72 -1.88
N LYS A 45 2.95 2.69 -1.16
CA LYS A 45 2.83 4.12 -1.47
C LYS A 45 3.48 4.46 -2.81
N GLU A 46 4.71 4.01 -3.03
CA GLU A 46 5.50 4.32 -4.22
C GLU A 46 4.91 3.70 -5.49
N HIS A 47 4.47 2.43 -5.41
CA HIS A 47 3.95 1.70 -6.57
C HIS A 47 2.50 2.05 -6.90
N TYR A 48 1.69 2.43 -5.91
CA TYR A 48 0.27 2.70 -6.10
C TYR A 48 -0.14 4.11 -5.70
N LEU A 49 0.69 5.13 -5.90
CA LEU A 49 0.50 6.54 -5.52
C LEU A 49 -0.96 7.01 -5.47
N TYR A 50 -1.68 6.95 -6.61
CA TYR A 50 -3.07 7.41 -6.70
C TYR A 50 -4.05 6.55 -5.89
N THR A 51 -4.00 5.24 -6.06
CA THR A 51 -4.87 4.29 -5.33
C THR A 51 -4.57 4.31 -3.83
N PHE A 52 -3.29 4.47 -3.46
CA PHE A 52 -2.83 4.59 -2.08
C PHE A 52 -3.42 5.83 -1.42
N ALA A 53 -3.30 7.00 -2.04
CA ALA A 53 -3.91 8.23 -1.54
C ALA A 53 -5.44 8.11 -1.38
N ASN A 54 -6.11 7.50 -2.37
CA ASN A 54 -7.55 7.26 -2.31
C ASN A 54 -7.96 6.26 -1.22
N SER A 55 -7.16 5.22 -1.00
CA SER A 55 -7.43 4.17 -0.02
C SER A 55 -7.44 4.70 1.42
N GLN A 56 -6.65 5.75 1.72
CA GLN A 56 -6.57 6.34 3.07
C GLN A 56 -7.92 6.89 3.59
N ARG A 57 -8.82 7.27 2.68
CA ARG A 57 -10.18 7.72 3.04
C ARG A 57 -10.99 6.63 3.74
N TYR A 58 -10.68 5.36 3.45
CA TYR A 58 -11.36 4.18 4.01
C TYR A 58 -10.66 3.58 5.23
N LEU A 59 -9.55 4.19 5.66
CA LEU A 59 -8.81 3.78 6.85
C LEU A 59 -9.35 4.46 8.11
N LYS A 60 -9.14 3.84 9.27
CA LYS A 60 -9.44 4.43 10.57
C LYS A 60 -8.50 5.59 10.87
N LYS A 61 -8.88 6.47 11.80
CA LYS A 61 -8.04 7.59 12.24
C LYS A 61 -6.66 7.13 12.71
N THR A 62 -6.60 6.03 13.48
CA THR A 62 -5.35 5.46 13.99
C THR A 62 -4.45 4.90 12.88
N GLU A 63 -5.04 4.21 11.90
CA GLU A 63 -4.32 3.69 10.73
C GLU A 63 -3.74 4.83 9.87
N ARG A 64 -4.51 5.91 9.66
CA ARG A 64 -4.03 7.11 8.97
C ARG A 64 -2.90 7.81 9.73
N GLN A 65 -3.04 7.91 11.06
CA GLN A 65 -2.00 8.49 11.90
C GLN A 65 -0.71 7.68 11.80
N TYR A 66 -0.81 6.35 11.87
CA TYR A 66 0.34 5.46 11.70
C TYR A 66 1.07 5.71 10.39
N ILE A 67 0.34 5.83 9.27
CA ILE A 67 0.91 6.17 7.96
C ILE A 67 1.63 7.53 8.02
N ALA A 68 1.01 8.56 8.60
CA ALA A 68 1.58 9.90 8.68
C ALA A 68 2.87 9.94 9.53
N ASP A 69 2.91 9.17 10.62
CA ASP A 69 4.04 9.13 11.54
C ASP A 69 5.26 8.42 10.92
N HIS A 70 5.02 7.38 10.11
CA HIS A 70 6.07 6.48 9.61
C HIS A 70 6.45 6.70 8.14
N LEU A 71 5.60 7.32 7.32
CA LEU A 71 5.86 7.57 5.90
C LEU A 71 6.01 9.06 5.56
N LYS A 72 6.56 9.85 6.50
CA LYS A 72 6.88 11.27 6.27
C LYS A 72 7.55 11.45 4.91
N SER A 73 6.98 12.35 4.11
CA SER A 73 7.47 12.72 2.77
C SER A 73 8.88 13.26 2.80
#